data_AF-A0A379THM3-F1
#
_entry.id   AF-A0A379THM3-F1
#
_cell.length_a   1.000
_cell.length_b   1.000
_cell.length_c   1.000
_cell.angle_alpha   90.00
_cell.angle_beta   90.00
_cell.angle_gamma   90.00
#
_symmetry.space_group_name_H-M   'P 1'
#
loop_
_entity.id
_entity.type
_entity.pdbx_description
1 polymer ?
#
loop_
_entity_poly.entity_id
_entity_poly.type
_entity_poly.pdbx_seq_one_letter_code
_entity_poly.pdbx_strand_id
1 'polypeptide(L)'
;MLIRRRSRSPTPKVFWGGLRDLQAKAKQQGHDLVLSMSIGGWTMSNGFHEMASSAEARSIFAKGVVKLFKQFPMFSEVDLDWEYPNVEAAGNPYGPEDGDNFALLIAELRKELDKAGRSDVKISIAASAVVANIAYSNVKALMSAGLYYINVMTYDFFGTPWAETLTHHTNLKALEKGAWGVDTIIDHLLAEGFPADRINIGYAGYTRNGRDAEINSFSPLNGSYNPGAGTTTGTFESGTSEWYDVIYNYLDLENQKGRNGFNVYTDQVADADYLYNPESKLFLSLDTPRSVKAKGEYAAKLGLGGVFTWTVDQDNGVLVNAAREGLGYEIESEVIDMEPFYFEGINVEKDEDEEDKTVVVNHAPKAAIELLVVGGSTVQLSGAGSSDEDGDALTYSWGVPTEIDVADKTASVIQFTTPEVSAKTTLQFTLFVRDEQGEPSSQQRFVLTVVPAASEIQPEPADEEDVTPEEDNVTPSEDDTPADENTPNPLWDKDTVYGASWGTFEIVSWKGHNYQVKWWSQGDQPDLNCGAGGAWTDLGAY
;
A
#
# COMPACT_ATOMS: atom_id res chain seq x y z
N MET A 1 -6.52 -26.50 -38.07
CA MET A 1 -5.12 -26.48 -37.60
C MET A 1 -4.79 -25.05 -37.16
N LEU A 2 -5.22 -24.67 -35.95
CA LEU A 2 -4.91 -23.36 -35.37
C LEU A 2 -3.58 -23.45 -34.63
N ILE A 3 -2.55 -22.80 -35.17
CA ILE A 3 -1.26 -22.68 -34.49
C ILE A 3 -1.39 -21.53 -33.48
N ARG A 4 -1.59 -21.86 -32.20
CA ARG A 4 -1.41 -20.93 -31.08
C ARG A 4 0.06 -20.51 -31.04
N ARG A 5 0.36 -19.23 -31.28
CA ARG A 5 1.66 -18.64 -30.93
C ARG A 5 1.77 -18.62 -29.41
N ARG A 6 2.78 -19.31 -28.88
CA ARG A 6 3.24 -19.18 -27.49
C ARG A 6 3.52 -17.70 -27.21
N SER A 7 2.93 -17.21 -26.13
CA SER A 7 3.33 -15.97 -25.45
C SER A 7 4.84 -15.97 -25.26
N ARG A 8 5.53 -15.00 -25.87
CA ARG A 8 6.94 -14.72 -25.59
C ARG A 8 6.94 -13.68 -24.48
N SER A 9 7.71 -13.95 -23.43
CA SER A 9 8.18 -12.96 -22.47
C SER A 9 8.63 -11.68 -23.22
N PRO A 10 8.38 -10.48 -22.69
CA PRO A 10 8.78 -9.25 -23.36
C PRO A 10 10.30 -9.29 -23.56
N THR A 11 10.73 -9.24 -24.81
CA THR A 11 12.16 -9.17 -25.14
C THR A 11 12.64 -7.74 -24.90
N PRO A 12 13.91 -7.52 -24.49
CA PRO A 12 14.49 -6.18 -24.29
C PRO A 12 14.33 -5.22 -25.48
N LYS A 13 14.05 -5.76 -26.68
CA LYS A 13 13.75 -4.98 -27.88
C LYS A 13 12.53 -4.06 -27.75
N VAL A 14 11.58 -4.37 -26.86
CA VAL A 14 10.32 -3.61 -26.73
C VAL A 14 10.50 -2.38 -25.83
N PHE A 15 11.22 -2.50 -24.71
CA PHE A 15 11.35 -1.39 -23.75
C PHE A 15 12.26 -0.26 -24.25
N TRP A 16 13.51 -0.58 -24.63
CA TRP A 16 14.44 0.44 -25.17
C TRP A 16 13.93 1.06 -26.48
N GLY A 17 13.23 0.28 -27.30
CA GLY A 17 12.54 0.79 -28.48
C GLY A 17 11.41 1.76 -28.12
N GLY A 18 10.62 1.43 -27.10
CA GLY A 18 9.57 2.28 -26.57
C GLY A 18 10.08 3.62 -26.04
N LEU A 19 11.17 3.63 -25.25
CA LEU A 19 11.77 4.87 -24.75
C LEU A 19 12.28 5.77 -25.87
N ARG A 20 12.95 5.20 -26.88
CA ARG A 20 13.38 5.92 -28.08
C ARG A 20 12.19 6.56 -28.79
N ASP A 21 11.12 5.79 -29.00
CA ASP A 21 9.94 6.26 -29.72
C ASP A 21 9.17 7.30 -28.91
N LEU A 22 9.15 7.18 -27.58
CA LEU A 22 8.60 8.17 -26.65
C LEU A 22 9.37 9.49 -26.71
N GLN A 23 10.71 9.46 -26.65
CA GLN A 23 11.55 10.66 -26.81
C GLN A 23 11.32 11.31 -28.18
N ALA A 24 11.23 10.52 -29.25
CA ALA A 24 10.93 11.04 -30.58
C ALA A 24 9.55 11.71 -30.66
N LYS A 25 8.53 11.14 -30.00
CA LYS A 25 7.18 11.70 -29.92
C LYS A 25 7.17 13.00 -29.09
N ALA A 26 7.82 13.01 -27.94
CA ALA A 26 7.96 14.20 -27.10
C ALA A 26 8.60 15.36 -27.89
N LYS A 27 9.69 15.08 -28.63
CA LYS A 27 10.34 16.07 -29.48
C LYS A 27 9.43 16.62 -30.58
N GLN A 28 8.56 15.81 -31.17
CA GLN A 28 7.56 16.27 -32.15
C GLN A 28 6.53 17.21 -31.54
N GLN A 29 6.31 17.11 -30.22
CA GLN A 29 5.43 17.97 -29.44
C GLN A 29 6.17 19.17 -28.82
N GLY A 30 7.45 19.40 -29.17
CA GLY A 30 8.24 20.51 -28.64
C GLY A 30 8.79 20.27 -27.23
N HIS A 31 8.69 19.05 -26.71
CA HIS A 31 9.23 18.68 -25.40
C HIS A 31 10.59 17.99 -25.53
N ASP A 32 11.58 18.43 -24.74
CA ASP A 32 12.91 17.81 -24.69
C ASP A 32 12.94 16.72 -23.60
N LEU A 33 12.63 15.48 -23.99
CA LEU A 33 12.71 14.33 -23.09
C LEU A 33 14.14 13.80 -23.02
N VAL A 34 14.84 14.13 -21.94
CA VAL A 34 16.15 13.55 -21.61
C VAL A 34 15.99 12.12 -21.13
N LEU A 35 16.87 11.22 -21.60
CA LEU A 35 16.91 9.83 -21.17
C LEU A 35 18.20 9.55 -20.40
N SER A 36 18.06 9.09 -19.17
CA SER A 36 19.15 8.58 -18.33
C SER A 36 19.12 7.05 -18.26
N MET A 37 20.29 6.43 -18.11
CA MET A 37 20.44 4.99 -17.85
C MET A 37 21.03 4.77 -16.47
N SER A 38 20.22 4.23 -15.56
CA SER A 38 20.70 3.82 -14.23
C SER A 38 21.32 2.42 -14.26
N ILE A 39 22.39 2.24 -13.48
CA ILE A 39 23.14 0.99 -13.33
C ILE A 39 23.26 0.73 -11.83
N GLY A 40 22.80 -0.44 -11.38
CA GLY A 40 22.84 -0.82 -9.98
C GLY A 40 21.43 -0.94 -9.39
N GLY A 41 21.15 -0.12 -8.39
CA GLY A 41 19.98 -0.21 -7.51
C GLY A 41 20.20 -1.22 -6.39
N TRP A 42 19.25 -1.25 -5.47
CA TRP A 42 19.25 -2.10 -4.26
C TRP A 42 19.73 -3.54 -4.51
N THR A 43 19.15 -4.21 -5.51
CA THR A 43 19.40 -5.64 -5.80
C THR A 43 20.70 -5.90 -6.58
N MET A 44 21.17 -4.95 -7.42
CA MET A 44 22.29 -5.18 -8.34
C MET A 44 23.55 -4.37 -7.98
N SER A 45 23.62 -3.87 -6.75
CA SER A 45 24.79 -3.11 -6.26
C SER A 45 25.98 -3.97 -5.85
N ASN A 46 25.82 -5.30 -5.76
CA ASN A 46 26.84 -6.23 -5.28
C ASN A 46 28.19 -6.17 -6.04
N GLY A 47 28.17 -5.71 -7.30
CA GLY A 47 29.36 -5.63 -8.14
C GLY A 47 30.20 -4.36 -7.94
N PHE A 48 29.68 -3.32 -7.29
CA PHE A 48 30.35 -2.01 -7.27
C PHE A 48 31.67 -1.99 -6.49
N HIS A 49 31.69 -2.55 -5.28
CA HIS A 49 32.88 -2.56 -4.41
C HIS A 49 34.12 -3.08 -5.16
N GLU A 50 34.02 -4.29 -5.71
CA GLU A 50 35.12 -4.93 -6.45
C GLU A 50 35.41 -4.24 -7.79
N MET A 51 34.37 -3.75 -8.48
CA MET A 51 34.54 -3.04 -9.75
C MET A 51 35.28 -1.70 -9.57
N ALA A 52 35.04 -1.01 -8.45
CA ALA A 52 35.65 0.27 -8.14
C ALA A 52 37.08 0.13 -7.61
N SER A 53 37.46 -1.03 -7.04
CA SER A 53 38.71 -1.23 -6.30
C SER A 53 39.99 -1.15 -7.15
N SER A 54 39.95 -1.53 -8.44
CA SER A 54 41.14 -1.58 -9.31
C SER A 54 41.01 -0.72 -10.57
N ALA A 55 42.14 -0.17 -11.05
CA ALA A 55 42.15 0.64 -12.27
C ALA A 55 41.68 -0.15 -13.50
N GLU A 56 42.05 -1.43 -13.57
CA GLU A 56 41.66 -2.35 -14.63
C GLU A 56 40.14 -2.55 -14.66
N ALA A 57 39.52 -2.85 -13.52
CA ALA A 57 38.08 -3.07 -13.41
C ALA A 57 37.29 -1.78 -13.73
N ARG A 58 37.71 -0.63 -13.19
CA ARG A 58 37.11 0.68 -13.52
C ARG A 58 37.14 0.97 -15.02
N SER A 59 38.27 0.71 -15.68
CA SER A 59 38.39 0.90 -17.14
C SER A 59 37.50 -0.05 -17.94
N ILE A 60 37.34 -1.31 -17.49
CA ILE A 60 36.42 -2.28 -18.13
C ILE A 60 34.98 -1.76 -18.05
N PHE A 61 34.55 -1.34 -16.86
CA PHE A 61 33.22 -0.77 -16.65
C PHE A 61 32.98 0.48 -17.51
N ALA A 62 33.87 1.48 -17.41
CA ALA A 62 33.76 2.73 -18.15
C ALA A 62 33.65 2.51 -19.67
N LYS A 63 34.47 1.62 -20.23
CA LYS A 63 34.39 1.24 -21.65
C LYS A 63 33.09 0.50 -21.99
N GLY A 64 32.55 -0.28 -21.05
CA GLY A 64 31.25 -0.93 -21.16
C GLY A 64 30.12 0.10 -21.27
N VAL A 65 30.09 1.10 -20.40
CA VAL A 65 29.12 2.21 -20.46
C VAL A 65 29.24 2.96 -21.78
N VAL A 66 30.46 3.32 -22.21
CA VAL A 66 30.70 3.96 -23.51
C VAL A 66 30.17 3.11 -24.67
N LYS A 67 30.36 1.78 -24.61
CA LYS A 67 29.84 0.86 -25.63
C LYS A 67 28.31 0.86 -25.65
N LEU A 68 27.64 0.87 -24.49
CA LEU A 68 26.18 0.99 -24.41
C LEU A 68 25.69 2.30 -25.01
N PHE A 69 26.36 3.42 -24.73
CA PHE A 69 25.96 4.75 -25.21
C PHE A 69 26.22 4.93 -26.71
N LYS A 70 27.20 4.21 -27.27
CA LYS A 70 27.37 4.11 -28.73
C LYS A 70 26.27 3.28 -29.38
N GLN A 71 25.81 2.22 -28.71
CA GLN A 71 24.74 1.35 -29.20
C GLN A 71 23.36 2.02 -29.09
N PHE A 72 23.17 2.86 -28.07
CA PHE A 72 21.93 3.55 -27.75
C PHE A 72 22.21 5.06 -27.55
N PRO A 73 22.43 5.81 -28.64
CA PRO A 73 22.85 7.21 -28.55
C PRO A 73 21.77 8.16 -28.04
N MET A 74 20.54 7.69 -27.82
CA MET A 74 19.46 8.48 -27.22
C MET A 74 19.70 8.81 -25.74
N PHE A 75 20.59 8.07 -25.06
CA PHE A 75 20.98 8.37 -23.69
C PHE A 75 22.01 9.50 -23.65
N SER A 76 21.70 10.51 -22.85
CA SER A 76 22.56 11.66 -22.57
C SER A 76 22.97 11.74 -21.10
N GLU A 77 22.50 10.82 -20.27
CA GLU A 77 22.83 10.78 -18.85
C GLU A 77 23.04 9.32 -18.41
N VAL A 78 23.99 9.10 -17.51
CA VAL A 78 24.22 7.81 -16.83
C VAL A 78 24.11 8.02 -15.34
N ASP A 79 23.35 7.16 -14.68
CA ASP A 79 23.14 7.18 -13.25
C ASP A 79 23.81 5.95 -12.62
N LEU A 80 24.65 6.17 -11.61
CA LEU A 80 25.31 5.10 -10.87
C LEU A 80 24.62 4.94 -9.52
N ASP A 81 23.72 3.98 -9.46
CA ASP A 81 22.90 3.70 -8.28
C ASP A 81 23.59 2.62 -7.44
N TRP A 82 24.65 3.02 -6.74
CA TRP A 82 25.38 2.14 -5.82
C TRP A 82 24.79 2.28 -4.41
N GLU A 83 24.12 1.22 -3.96
CA GLU A 83 23.51 1.12 -2.64
C GLU A 83 24.25 0.10 -1.72
N TYR A 84 25.16 0.53 -0.84
CA TYR A 84 25.78 1.86 -0.75
C TYR A 84 27.30 1.73 -0.51
N PRO A 85 28.10 2.75 -0.88
CA PRO A 85 29.52 2.80 -0.49
C PRO A 85 29.69 2.60 1.02
N ASN A 86 30.52 1.63 1.42
CA ASN A 86 30.83 1.29 2.81
C ASN A 86 29.63 0.90 3.70
N VAL A 87 28.53 0.41 3.11
CA VAL A 87 27.37 -0.08 3.87
C VAL A 87 26.96 -1.45 3.36
N GLU A 88 26.77 -2.41 4.28
CA GLU A 88 26.45 -3.80 3.94
C GLU A 88 25.05 -4.01 3.30
N ALA A 89 24.17 -3.00 3.30
CA ALA A 89 22.90 -2.91 2.56
C ALA A 89 22.20 -4.28 2.30
N ALA A 90 22.04 -4.68 1.03
CA ALA A 90 21.42 -5.95 0.63
C ALA A 90 22.36 -7.17 0.75
N GLY A 91 23.27 -7.18 1.73
CA GLY A 91 24.34 -8.18 1.86
C GLY A 91 25.48 -7.97 0.85
N ASN A 92 25.69 -6.72 0.42
CA ASN A 92 26.69 -6.36 -0.59
C ASN A 92 28.11 -6.30 0.03
N PRO A 93 29.17 -6.64 -0.73
CA PRO A 93 30.54 -6.32 -0.32
C PRO A 93 30.71 -4.81 -0.14
N TYR A 94 31.48 -4.41 0.88
CA TYR A 94 31.67 -3.01 1.27
C TYR A 94 33.03 -2.81 1.94
N GLY A 95 33.55 -1.58 1.91
CA GLY A 95 34.77 -1.22 2.61
C GLY A 95 34.97 0.30 2.75
N PRO A 96 35.81 0.74 3.71
CA PRO A 96 36.05 2.16 3.97
C PRO A 96 36.67 2.90 2.77
N GLU A 97 37.29 2.18 1.83
CA GLU A 97 37.85 2.70 0.59
C GLU A 97 36.80 3.00 -0.49
N ASP A 98 35.54 2.62 -0.31
CA ASP A 98 34.51 2.70 -1.34
C ASP A 98 34.29 4.12 -1.86
N GLY A 99 34.24 5.13 -0.98
CA GLY A 99 34.06 6.52 -1.40
C GLY A 99 35.18 7.03 -2.30
N ASP A 100 36.43 6.76 -1.93
CA ASP A 100 37.60 7.18 -2.72
C ASP A 100 37.65 6.40 -4.05
N ASN A 101 37.37 5.11 -4.02
CA ASN A 101 37.28 4.28 -5.22
C ASN A 101 36.14 4.70 -6.14
N PHE A 102 35.02 5.16 -5.58
CA PHE A 102 33.89 5.66 -6.35
C PHE A 102 34.25 6.94 -7.10
N ALA A 103 34.99 7.86 -6.47
CA ALA A 103 35.53 9.04 -7.16
C ALA A 103 36.49 8.65 -8.30
N LEU A 104 37.34 7.64 -8.10
CA LEU A 104 38.20 7.12 -9.17
C LEU A 104 37.39 6.47 -10.32
N LEU A 105 36.26 5.83 -10.01
CA LEU A 105 35.35 5.25 -10.99
C LEU A 105 34.68 6.34 -11.83
N ILE A 106 34.16 7.39 -11.21
CA ILE A 106 33.58 8.54 -11.91
C ILE A 106 34.62 9.21 -12.81
N ALA A 107 35.85 9.41 -12.31
CA ALA A 107 36.91 10.03 -13.09
C ALA A 107 37.30 9.20 -14.33
N GLU A 108 37.38 7.87 -14.20
CA GLU A 108 37.67 6.98 -15.33
C GLU A 108 36.51 6.94 -16.33
N LEU A 109 35.26 6.94 -15.84
CA LEU A 109 34.06 7.01 -16.68
C LEU A 109 34.03 8.32 -17.49
N ARG A 110 34.25 9.47 -16.84
CA ARG A 110 34.33 10.79 -17.48
C ARG A 110 35.39 10.80 -18.58
N LYS A 111 36.59 10.30 -18.28
CA LYS A 111 37.71 10.20 -19.23
C LYS A 111 37.37 9.34 -20.46
N GLU A 112 36.76 8.17 -20.28
CA GLU A 112 36.43 7.30 -21.43
C GLU A 112 35.24 7.86 -22.25
N LEU A 113 34.28 8.54 -21.62
CA LEU A 113 33.23 9.28 -22.32
C LEU A 113 33.81 10.43 -23.17
N ASP A 114 34.73 11.22 -22.62
CA ASP A 114 35.38 12.31 -23.34
C ASP A 114 36.19 11.81 -24.54
N LYS A 115 36.95 10.73 -24.34
CA LYS A 115 37.68 10.04 -25.42
C LYS A 115 36.76 9.50 -26.51
N ALA A 116 35.53 9.15 -26.16
CA ALA A 116 34.50 8.71 -27.10
C ALA A 116 33.76 9.89 -27.78
N GLY A 117 34.11 11.14 -27.49
CA GLY A 117 33.42 12.33 -28.00
C GLY A 117 32.06 12.56 -27.34
N ARG A 118 31.85 12.05 -26.12
CA ARG A 118 30.60 12.15 -25.35
C ARG A 118 30.77 12.99 -24.08
N SER A 119 31.48 14.12 -24.19
CA SER A 119 31.61 15.11 -23.11
C SER A 119 30.27 15.74 -22.70
N ASP A 120 29.24 15.61 -23.53
CA ASP A 120 27.85 16.00 -23.25
C ASP A 120 27.17 15.11 -22.21
N VAL A 121 27.63 13.85 -22.02
CA VAL A 121 26.95 12.92 -21.12
C VAL A 121 27.14 13.36 -19.68
N LYS A 122 26.04 13.59 -18.96
CA LYS A 122 26.11 13.86 -17.52
C LYS A 122 26.19 12.56 -16.75
N ILE A 123 26.91 12.59 -15.64
CA ILE A 123 27.02 11.48 -14.68
C ILE A 123 26.23 11.88 -13.45
N SER A 124 25.30 11.05 -13.01
CA SER A 124 24.60 11.17 -11.74
C SER A 124 24.87 9.96 -10.85
N ILE A 125 24.53 10.10 -9.58
CA ILE A 125 24.45 8.96 -8.65
C ILE A 125 23.09 8.98 -7.96
N ALA A 126 22.61 7.82 -7.57
CA ALA A 126 21.67 7.73 -6.47
C ALA A 126 22.44 7.78 -5.14
N ALA A 127 21.90 8.47 -4.14
CA ALA A 127 22.56 8.64 -2.85
C ALA A 127 21.59 8.46 -1.69
N SER A 128 22.09 7.87 -0.60
CA SER A 128 21.32 7.73 0.63
C SER A 128 20.92 9.09 1.18
N ALA A 129 19.67 9.21 1.64
CA ALA A 129 19.22 10.38 2.39
C ALA A 129 19.65 10.38 3.86
N VAL A 130 20.34 9.33 4.32
CA VAL A 130 20.89 9.26 5.69
C VAL A 130 22.28 9.88 5.70
N VAL A 131 22.45 10.98 6.45
CA VAL A 131 23.71 11.75 6.53
C VAL A 131 24.93 10.87 6.87
N ALA A 132 24.77 9.91 7.79
CA ALA A 132 25.85 9.00 8.16
C ALA A 132 26.30 8.09 6.99
N ASN A 133 25.37 7.69 6.12
CA ASN A 133 25.66 6.79 5.01
C ASN A 133 26.27 7.55 3.82
N ILE A 134 25.70 8.69 3.44
CA ILE A 134 26.23 9.51 2.33
C ILE A 134 27.63 10.06 2.63
N ALA A 135 27.98 10.25 3.91
CA ALA A 135 29.32 10.66 4.32
C ALA A 135 30.41 9.68 3.83
N TYR A 136 30.09 8.40 3.66
CA TYR A 136 31.01 7.40 3.11
C TYR A 136 31.26 7.55 1.61
N SER A 137 30.40 8.26 0.87
CA SER A 137 30.55 8.45 -0.58
C SER A 137 31.60 9.49 -0.98
N ASN A 138 32.14 10.26 -0.03
CA ASN A 138 33.11 11.34 -0.28
C ASN A 138 32.64 12.32 -1.39
N VAL A 139 31.50 12.97 -1.15
CA VAL A 139 30.78 13.82 -2.12
C VAL A 139 31.68 14.88 -2.79
N LYS A 140 32.60 15.51 -2.04
CA LYS A 140 33.56 16.48 -2.60
C LYS A 140 34.52 15.87 -3.62
N ALA A 141 34.99 14.64 -3.39
CA ALA A 141 35.83 13.93 -4.34
C ALA A 141 35.02 13.53 -5.59
N LEU A 142 33.76 13.09 -5.43
CA LEU A 142 32.88 12.77 -6.56
C LEU A 142 32.63 13.99 -7.45
N MET A 143 32.34 15.17 -6.86
CA MET A 143 32.22 16.42 -7.62
C MET A 143 33.50 16.75 -8.39
N SER A 144 34.65 16.63 -7.75
CA SER A 144 35.96 16.88 -8.38
C SER A 144 36.28 15.90 -9.51
N ALA A 145 35.72 14.69 -9.45
CA ALA A 145 35.88 13.65 -10.47
C ALA A 145 34.97 13.85 -11.70
N GLY A 146 33.99 14.74 -11.63
CA GLY A 146 33.07 15.04 -12.74
C GLY A 146 31.64 14.56 -12.53
N LEU A 147 31.23 14.27 -11.29
CA LEU A 147 29.81 14.09 -10.94
C LEU A 147 29.03 15.37 -11.27
N TYR A 148 27.89 15.22 -11.94
CA TYR A 148 27.02 16.34 -12.30
C TYR A 148 25.82 16.44 -11.35
N TYR A 149 24.98 15.41 -11.25
CA TYR A 149 23.79 15.39 -10.39
C TYR A 149 23.91 14.43 -9.22
N ILE A 150 23.14 14.69 -8.17
CA ILE A 150 22.85 13.71 -7.12
C ILE A 150 21.34 13.52 -7.01
N ASN A 151 20.88 12.27 -7.14
CA ASN A 151 19.50 11.86 -6.95
C ASN A 151 19.39 11.30 -5.53
N VAL A 152 18.91 12.12 -4.59
CA VAL A 152 18.85 11.76 -3.18
C VAL A 152 17.59 10.93 -2.94
N MET A 153 17.77 9.69 -2.51
CA MET A 153 16.69 8.74 -2.25
C MET A 153 16.06 9.05 -0.88
N THR A 154 15.27 10.13 -0.84
CA THR A 154 14.58 10.66 0.35
C THR A 154 13.32 9.86 0.69
N TYR A 155 13.43 8.55 0.66
CA TYR A 155 12.39 7.59 0.97
C TYR A 155 13.02 6.38 1.68
N ASP A 156 12.17 5.45 2.14
CA ASP A 156 12.56 4.27 2.92
C ASP A 156 13.25 4.59 4.26
N PHE A 157 12.85 5.67 4.91
CA PHE A 157 13.19 5.96 6.32
C PHE A 157 12.46 5.06 7.32
N PHE A 158 11.37 4.42 6.90
CA PHE A 158 10.59 3.45 7.66
C PHE A 158 10.30 2.22 6.80
N GLY A 159 10.16 1.06 7.42
CA GLY A 159 9.69 -0.15 6.76
C GLY A 159 9.70 -1.37 7.67
N THR A 160 8.71 -2.23 7.53
CA THR A 160 8.74 -3.56 8.15
C THR A 160 9.68 -4.49 7.36
N PRO A 161 10.41 -5.41 8.00
CA PRO A 161 10.47 -5.66 9.45
C PRO A 161 11.63 -4.96 10.15
N TRP A 162 12.30 -4.01 9.50
CA TRP A 162 13.61 -3.53 9.92
C TRP A 162 13.56 -2.25 10.76
N ALA A 163 12.52 -1.44 10.63
CA ALA A 163 12.38 -0.22 11.43
C ALA A 163 12.13 -0.57 12.90
N GLU A 164 12.70 0.20 13.83
CA GLU A 164 12.53 -0.06 15.27
C GLU A 164 11.16 0.40 15.79
N THR A 165 10.65 1.51 15.26
CA THR A 165 9.40 2.16 15.69
C THR A 165 8.66 2.75 14.49
N LEU A 166 7.42 3.22 14.70
CA LEU A 166 6.70 3.94 13.66
C LEU A 166 7.36 5.30 13.40
N THR A 167 7.56 5.59 12.13
CA THR A 167 7.96 6.91 11.61
C THR A 167 7.51 7.01 10.16
N HIS A 168 7.70 8.18 9.55
CA HIS A 168 7.41 8.38 8.14
C HIS A 168 8.52 7.81 7.28
N HIS A 169 8.18 7.21 6.14
CA HIS A 169 9.20 6.67 5.24
C HIS A 169 9.80 7.71 4.29
N THR A 170 9.12 8.85 4.07
CA THR A 170 9.51 9.85 3.05
C THR A 170 9.10 11.29 3.42
N ASN A 171 9.12 11.63 4.70
CA ASN A 171 8.75 12.95 5.21
C ASN A 171 9.66 14.09 4.69
N LEU A 172 9.06 15.27 4.47
CA LEU A 172 9.79 16.47 4.06
C LEU A 172 10.66 17.03 5.20
N LYS A 173 10.09 17.12 6.42
CA LYS A 173 10.79 17.64 7.59
C LYS A 173 11.09 16.54 8.58
N ALA A 174 12.27 16.54 9.18
CA ALA A 174 12.60 15.60 10.24
C ALA A 174 11.70 15.79 11.49
N LEU A 175 11.22 14.69 12.08
CA LEU A 175 10.42 14.71 13.33
C LEU A 175 11.16 15.37 14.49
N GLU A 176 12.48 15.18 14.54
CA GLU A 176 13.38 15.80 15.48
C GLU A 176 14.58 16.36 14.73
N LYS A 177 15.18 17.44 15.27
CA LYS A 177 16.33 18.08 14.63
C LYS A 177 17.49 17.08 14.43
N GLY A 178 17.87 16.88 13.16
CA GLY A 178 18.95 15.97 12.77
C GLY A 178 18.52 14.52 12.57
N ALA A 179 17.23 14.19 12.79
CA ALA A 179 16.65 12.93 12.36
C ALA A 179 16.43 12.91 10.83
N TRP A 180 15.90 11.79 10.32
CA TRP A 180 15.71 11.60 8.90
C TRP A 180 14.55 12.44 8.35
N GLY A 181 14.82 13.14 7.26
CA GLY A 181 13.91 14.05 6.55
C GLY A 181 14.61 14.59 5.31
N VAL A 182 13.83 15.02 4.32
CA VAL A 182 14.38 15.68 3.10
C VAL A 182 15.20 16.90 3.50
N ASP A 183 14.70 17.72 4.43
CA ASP A 183 15.38 18.92 4.91
C ASP A 183 16.78 18.64 5.48
N THR A 184 16.92 17.63 6.34
CA THR A 184 18.19 17.26 6.98
C THR A 184 19.28 16.95 5.94
N ILE A 185 18.96 16.15 4.92
CA ILE A 185 19.97 15.77 3.92
C ILE A 185 20.30 16.92 2.96
N ILE A 186 19.31 17.75 2.62
CA ILE A 186 19.54 18.91 1.76
C ILE A 186 20.40 19.95 2.46
N ASP A 187 20.13 20.25 3.73
CA ASP A 187 20.98 21.12 4.54
C ASP A 187 22.42 20.59 4.61
N HIS A 188 22.61 19.28 4.76
CA HIS A 188 23.93 18.65 4.75
C HIS A 188 24.66 18.81 3.41
N LEU A 189 24.01 18.50 2.29
CA LEU A 189 24.62 18.59 0.95
C LEU A 189 24.96 20.03 0.56
N LEU A 190 24.11 20.99 0.90
CA LEU A 190 24.37 22.41 0.68
C LEU A 190 25.54 22.90 1.56
N ALA A 191 25.61 22.45 2.82
CA ALA A 191 26.74 22.76 3.70
C ALA A 191 28.06 22.14 3.22
N GLU A 192 28.01 20.98 2.58
CA GLU A 192 29.16 20.35 1.91
C GLU A 192 29.55 21.05 0.59
N GLY A 193 28.74 22.01 0.13
CA GLY A 193 29.00 22.83 -1.05
C GLY A 193 28.52 22.22 -2.36
N PHE A 194 27.61 21.24 -2.32
CA PHE A 194 27.00 20.70 -3.54
C PHE A 194 26.08 21.75 -4.19
N PRO A 195 26.16 21.97 -5.52
CA PRO A 195 25.30 22.95 -6.18
C PRO A 195 23.82 22.59 -6.07
N ALA A 196 23.00 23.50 -5.52
CA ALA A 196 21.58 23.29 -5.32
C ALA A 196 20.86 22.83 -6.61
N ASP A 197 21.15 23.50 -7.73
CA ASP A 197 20.60 23.24 -9.08
C ASP A 197 20.96 21.85 -9.65
N ARG A 198 21.69 21.04 -8.87
CA ARG A 198 22.09 19.67 -9.23
C ARG A 198 21.74 18.62 -8.18
N ILE A 199 20.99 19.00 -7.15
CA ILE A 199 20.42 18.09 -6.18
C ILE A 199 18.97 17.81 -6.57
N ASN A 200 18.62 16.54 -6.76
CA ASN A 200 17.25 16.11 -7.01
C ASN A 200 16.74 15.33 -5.79
N ILE A 201 15.51 15.59 -5.35
CA ILE A 201 14.88 14.88 -4.22
C ILE A 201 13.82 13.89 -4.70
N GLY A 202 13.70 12.77 -3.99
CA GLY A 202 12.75 11.71 -4.32
C GLY A 202 11.39 11.91 -3.65
N TYR A 203 10.33 11.56 -4.38
CA TYR A 203 9.03 11.19 -3.81
C TYR A 203 8.70 9.74 -4.18
N ALA A 204 7.90 9.08 -3.35
CA ALA A 204 7.61 7.66 -3.48
C ALA A 204 6.25 7.41 -4.13
N GLY A 205 6.21 6.59 -5.18
CA GLY A 205 5.00 6.04 -5.78
C GLY A 205 4.47 4.80 -5.04
N TYR A 206 4.82 4.65 -3.77
CA TYR A 206 4.49 3.48 -2.96
C TYR A 206 4.53 3.85 -1.47
N THR A 207 4.06 2.93 -0.64
CA THR A 207 4.00 3.07 0.82
C THR A 207 5.01 2.18 1.54
N ARG A 208 5.25 2.47 2.82
CA ARG A 208 5.86 1.52 3.74
C ARG A 208 4.90 1.23 4.89
N ASN A 209 4.66 -0.06 5.13
CA ASN A 209 3.54 -0.52 5.94
C ASN A 209 4.01 -1.15 7.26
N GLY A 210 3.24 -0.94 8.33
CA GLY A 210 3.42 -1.60 9.63
C GLY A 210 2.10 -2.22 10.10
N ARG A 211 2.13 -3.46 10.59
CA ARG A 211 0.98 -4.09 11.25
C ARG A 211 1.09 -3.97 12.76
N ASP A 212 -0.03 -4.22 13.43
CA ASP A 212 -0.13 -4.15 14.89
C ASP A 212 0.40 -2.81 15.43
N ALA A 213 0.13 -1.73 14.68
CA ALA A 213 0.56 -0.39 14.99
C ALA A 213 -0.23 0.19 16.18
N GLU A 214 0.50 0.75 17.14
CA GLU A 214 -0.02 1.46 18.31
C GLU A 214 0.51 2.90 18.27
N ILE A 215 -0.38 3.85 17.96
CA ILE A 215 -0.05 5.27 17.84
C ILE A 215 -0.27 5.95 19.18
N ASN A 216 0.80 6.56 19.73
CA ASN A 216 0.76 7.34 20.96
C ASN A 216 0.53 8.84 20.69
N SER A 217 1.00 9.32 19.54
CA SER A 217 0.81 10.70 19.07
C SER A 217 0.67 10.68 17.55
N PHE A 218 -0.33 11.39 17.02
CA PHE A 218 -0.56 11.47 15.58
C PHE A 218 0.29 12.57 14.90
N SER A 219 0.60 13.66 15.62
CA SER A 219 1.42 14.79 15.17
C SER A 219 2.11 15.44 16.38
N PRO A 220 3.46 15.38 16.50
CA PRO A 220 4.36 14.57 15.67
C PRO A 220 4.01 13.08 15.81
N LEU A 221 4.18 12.32 14.72
CA LEU A 221 3.94 10.89 14.72
C LEU A 221 4.87 10.21 15.73
N ASN A 222 4.27 9.46 16.65
CA ASN A 222 4.99 8.60 17.58
C ASN A 222 4.17 7.34 17.85
N GLY A 223 4.84 6.19 17.84
CA GLY A 223 4.20 4.93 18.14
C GLY A 223 5.11 3.73 17.95
N SER A 224 4.56 2.55 18.20
CA SER A 224 5.21 1.27 17.95
C SER A 224 4.45 0.48 16.89
N TYR A 225 5.10 -0.53 16.33
CA TYR A 225 4.44 -1.53 15.51
C TYR A 225 5.07 -2.88 15.84
N ASN A 226 4.38 -3.97 15.49
CA ASN A 226 4.95 -5.30 15.62
C ASN A 226 5.04 -5.96 14.25
N PRO A 227 6.25 -6.17 13.70
CA PRO A 227 6.39 -6.86 12.44
C PRO A 227 5.90 -8.31 12.52
N GLY A 228 5.86 -8.92 13.71
CA GLY A 228 5.46 -10.31 13.95
C GLY A 228 6.25 -11.34 13.12
N ALA A 229 5.73 -12.57 13.03
CA ALA A 229 6.23 -13.57 12.08
C ALA A 229 5.37 -13.56 10.82
N GLY A 230 5.97 -13.48 9.62
CA GLY A 230 5.27 -13.52 8.34
C GLY A 230 5.21 -12.18 7.60
N THR A 231 4.35 -12.11 6.59
CA THR A 231 4.19 -10.92 5.73
C THR A 231 3.14 -9.97 6.29
N THR A 232 3.29 -8.69 5.98
CA THR A 232 2.23 -7.68 6.15
C THR A 232 1.67 -7.29 4.79
N THR A 233 0.58 -6.53 4.79
CA THR A 233 -0.09 -6.02 3.59
C THR A 233 0.89 -5.30 2.66
N GLY A 234 0.74 -5.56 1.36
CA GLY A 234 1.47 -4.94 0.27
C GLY A 234 0.92 -5.42 -1.07
N THR A 235 1.31 -4.76 -2.17
CA THR A 235 0.77 -5.07 -3.51
C THR A 235 1.40 -6.34 -4.09
N PHE A 236 2.75 -6.38 -4.16
CA PHE A 236 3.50 -7.55 -4.58
C PHE A 236 4.44 -8.06 -3.50
N GLU A 237 5.04 -7.14 -2.75
CA GLU A 237 6.00 -7.44 -1.69
C GLU A 237 5.41 -7.09 -0.33
N SER A 238 5.84 -7.82 0.69
CA SER A 238 5.41 -7.57 2.06
C SER A 238 5.81 -6.16 2.51
N GLY A 239 4.87 -5.39 3.04
CA GLY A 239 5.19 -4.11 3.65
C GLY A 239 5.28 -2.92 2.70
N THR A 240 4.88 -3.08 1.44
CA THR A 240 4.85 -2.00 0.45
C THR A 240 3.63 -2.11 -0.45
N SER A 241 2.82 -1.05 -0.51
CA SER A 241 1.69 -0.94 -1.43
C SER A 241 2.01 0.12 -2.49
N GLU A 242 1.81 -0.22 -3.76
CA GLU A 242 2.05 0.69 -4.88
C GLU A 242 0.90 1.70 -4.99
N TRP A 243 1.19 2.91 -5.48
CA TRP A 243 0.24 4.03 -5.43
C TRP A 243 -1.11 3.74 -6.08
N TYR A 244 -1.14 3.02 -7.22
CA TYR A 244 -2.41 2.63 -7.84
C TYR A 244 -3.26 1.69 -6.96
N ASP A 245 -2.63 0.88 -6.11
CA ASP A 245 -3.31 0.02 -5.13
C ASP A 245 -3.83 0.86 -3.96
N VAL A 246 -3.05 1.87 -3.55
CA VAL A 246 -3.44 2.83 -2.49
C VAL A 246 -4.73 3.55 -2.83
N ILE A 247 -4.81 4.19 -3.99
CA ILE A 247 -6.00 4.95 -4.39
C ILE A 247 -7.22 4.04 -4.68
N TYR A 248 -7.00 2.75 -4.91
CA TYR A 248 -8.07 1.79 -5.13
C TYR A 248 -8.61 1.25 -3.80
N ASN A 249 -7.73 0.91 -2.84
CA ASN A 249 -8.10 0.15 -1.64
C ASN A 249 -8.04 0.95 -0.32
N TYR A 250 -7.25 2.01 -0.24
CA TYR A 250 -6.93 2.66 1.05
C TYR A 250 -7.27 4.15 1.10
N LEU A 251 -7.18 4.87 -0.03
CA LEU A 251 -7.38 6.31 -0.11
C LEU A 251 -8.41 6.68 -1.18
N ASP A 252 -9.38 7.51 -0.82
CA ASP A 252 -10.36 8.09 -1.72
C ASP A 252 -10.06 9.58 -1.88
N LEU A 253 -9.29 9.92 -2.92
CA LEU A 253 -8.90 11.30 -3.22
C LEU A 253 -10.12 12.17 -3.54
N GLU A 254 -11.10 11.65 -4.28
CA GLU A 254 -12.29 12.40 -4.70
C GLU A 254 -13.17 12.82 -3.52
N ASN A 255 -13.18 12.00 -2.46
CA ASN A 255 -13.95 12.26 -1.25
C ASN A 255 -13.08 12.62 -0.04
N GLN A 256 -11.79 12.92 -0.25
CA GLN A 256 -10.85 13.39 0.76
C GLN A 256 -10.81 12.54 2.05
N LYS A 257 -10.87 11.21 1.90
CA LYS A 257 -10.97 10.29 3.04
C LYS A 257 -10.32 8.95 2.77
N GLY A 258 -10.07 8.16 3.80
CA GLY A 258 -9.64 6.78 3.62
C GLY A 258 -10.78 5.86 3.19
N ARG A 259 -10.41 4.70 2.65
CA ARG A 259 -11.31 3.60 2.25
C ARG A 259 -11.18 2.46 3.26
N ASN A 260 -12.18 1.57 3.32
CA ASN A 260 -12.07 0.30 4.04
C ASN A 260 -11.58 0.42 5.50
N GLY A 261 -12.10 1.43 6.22
CA GLY A 261 -11.78 1.69 7.63
C GLY A 261 -10.46 2.43 7.87
N PHE A 262 -9.74 2.80 6.81
CA PHE A 262 -8.60 3.71 6.93
C PHE A 262 -9.06 5.14 7.13
N ASN A 263 -8.27 5.87 7.92
CA ASN A 263 -8.31 7.32 8.02
C ASN A 263 -7.02 7.89 7.43
N VAL A 264 -7.11 9.11 6.89
CA VAL A 264 -5.95 9.90 6.46
C VAL A 264 -5.54 10.79 7.62
N TYR A 265 -4.25 10.86 7.92
CA TYR A 265 -3.68 11.70 8.97
C TYR A 265 -2.57 12.56 8.38
N THR A 266 -2.43 13.78 8.88
CA THR A 266 -1.32 14.67 8.54
C THR A 266 -0.53 14.98 9.79
N ASP A 267 0.77 14.69 9.73
CA ASP A 267 1.74 15.11 10.72
C ASP A 267 2.30 16.50 10.30
N GLN A 268 1.89 17.53 11.04
CA GLN A 268 2.27 18.91 10.76
C GLN A 268 3.75 19.19 11.04
N VAL A 269 4.37 18.44 11.96
CA VAL A 269 5.79 18.59 12.30
C VAL A 269 6.64 18.05 11.16
N ALA A 270 6.33 16.85 10.70
CA ALA A 270 7.06 16.18 9.62
C ALA A 270 6.68 16.68 8.21
N ASP A 271 5.56 17.40 8.10
CA ASP A 271 4.93 17.78 6.83
C ASP A 271 4.73 16.54 5.94
N ALA A 272 4.09 15.52 6.52
CA ALA A 272 3.93 14.20 5.94
C ALA A 272 2.55 13.62 6.25
N ASP A 273 2.05 12.78 5.35
CA ASP A 273 0.77 12.10 5.52
C ASP A 273 0.96 10.60 5.76
N TYR A 274 -0.03 9.98 6.38
CA TYR A 274 -0.11 8.53 6.52
C TYR A 274 -1.55 8.05 6.61
N LEU A 275 -1.76 6.78 6.27
CA LEU A 275 -3.04 6.11 6.45
C LEU A 275 -2.96 5.19 7.67
N TYR A 276 -3.98 5.20 8.51
CA TYR A 276 -4.08 4.26 9.62
C TYR A 276 -5.51 3.77 9.80
N ASN A 277 -5.65 2.46 9.93
CA ASN A 277 -6.90 1.80 10.28
C ASN A 277 -6.88 1.39 11.76
N PRO A 278 -7.70 2.02 12.62
CA PRO A 278 -7.66 1.77 14.07
C PRO A 278 -8.20 0.39 14.47
N GLU A 279 -9.02 -0.26 13.64
CA GLU A 279 -9.56 -1.59 13.90
C GLU A 279 -8.54 -2.68 13.57
N SER A 280 -7.95 -2.62 12.37
CA SER A 280 -6.94 -3.60 11.93
C SER A 280 -5.53 -3.30 12.42
N LYS A 281 -5.32 -2.10 13.00
CA LYS A 281 -4.01 -1.56 13.39
C LYS A 281 -2.99 -1.57 12.24
N LEU A 282 -3.44 -1.39 11.00
CA LEU A 282 -2.57 -1.31 9.83
C LEU A 282 -2.21 0.15 9.56
N PHE A 283 -0.91 0.43 9.50
CA PHE A 283 -0.31 1.74 9.24
C PHE A 283 0.39 1.74 7.88
N LEU A 284 0.17 2.77 7.07
CA LEU A 284 0.85 3.00 5.79
C LEU A 284 1.41 4.43 5.79
N SER A 285 2.73 4.57 5.83
CA SER A 285 3.37 5.85 5.50
C SER A 285 3.51 5.97 3.98
N LEU A 286 3.21 7.13 3.42
CA LEU A 286 3.15 7.36 1.98
C LEU A 286 3.42 8.82 1.61
N ASP A 287 3.69 9.04 0.33
CA ASP A 287 3.46 10.34 -0.30
C ASP A 287 2.02 10.46 -0.81
N THR A 288 1.42 11.64 -0.67
CA THR A 288 0.11 12.02 -1.21
C THR A 288 0.29 13.18 -2.21
N PRO A 289 -0.72 13.56 -3.01
CA PRO A 289 -0.64 14.78 -3.82
C PRO A 289 -0.24 16.01 -3.00
N ARG A 290 -0.73 16.14 -1.75
CA ARG A 290 -0.35 17.24 -0.84
C ARG A 290 1.14 17.21 -0.52
N SER A 291 1.69 16.08 -0.04
CA SER A 291 3.11 16.01 0.35
C SER A 291 4.05 16.11 -0.85
N VAL A 292 3.66 15.58 -2.02
CA VAL A 292 4.45 15.70 -3.26
C VAL A 292 4.48 17.14 -3.77
N LYS A 293 3.36 17.87 -3.69
CA LYS A 293 3.33 19.30 -3.98
C LYS A 293 4.26 20.07 -3.03
N ALA A 294 4.20 19.80 -1.72
CA ALA A 294 5.08 20.42 -0.73
C ALA A 294 6.58 20.17 -1.02
N LYS A 295 6.95 18.95 -1.45
CA LYS A 295 8.32 18.64 -1.91
C LYS A 295 8.70 19.43 -3.17
N GLY A 296 7.78 19.56 -4.12
CA GLY A 296 7.97 20.40 -5.32
C GLY A 296 8.22 21.87 -4.95
N GLU A 297 7.42 22.43 -4.05
CA GLU A 297 7.56 23.82 -3.57
C GLU A 297 8.88 24.02 -2.81
N TYR A 298 9.26 23.04 -1.98
CA TYR A 298 10.55 23.04 -1.29
C TYR A 298 11.73 23.04 -2.28
N ALA A 299 11.67 22.18 -3.31
CA ALA A 299 12.67 22.14 -4.36
C ALA A 299 12.76 23.47 -5.13
N ALA A 300 11.62 24.04 -5.54
CA ALA A 300 11.58 25.32 -6.23
C ALA A 300 12.13 26.47 -5.37
N LYS A 301 11.74 26.53 -4.08
CA LYS A 301 12.15 27.57 -3.13
C LYS A 301 13.67 27.59 -2.92
N LEU A 302 14.31 26.42 -2.88
CA LEU A 302 15.76 26.30 -2.70
C LEU A 302 16.54 26.31 -4.01
N GLY A 303 15.85 26.35 -5.16
CA GLY A 303 16.49 26.24 -6.47
C GLY A 303 17.19 24.90 -6.67
N LEU A 304 16.58 23.81 -6.17
CA LEU A 304 17.07 22.46 -6.37
C LEU A 304 16.98 22.05 -7.86
N GLY A 305 17.74 21.03 -8.26
CA GLY A 305 17.72 20.51 -9.64
C GLY A 305 16.35 19.96 -10.07
N GLY A 306 15.56 19.46 -9.11
CA GLY A 306 14.18 19.05 -9.32
C GLY A 306 13.72 18.00 -8.32
N VAL A 307 12.63 17.32 -8.67
CA VAL A 307 12.12 16.15 -7.97
C VAL A 307 12.04 14.95 -8.91
N PHE A 308 12.15 13.73 -8.38
CA PHE A 308 11.97 12.49 -9.15
C PHE A 308 11.05 11.53 -8.40
N THR A 309 10.37 10.65 -9.14
CA THR A 309 9.52 9.60 -8.58
C THR A 309 10.23 8.27 -8.55
N TRP A 310 10.07 7.54 -7.45
CA TRP A 310 10.42 6.12 -7.37
C TRP A 310 9.15 5.30 -7.11
N THR A 311 8.58 4.59 -8.10
CA THR A 311 8.85 4.67 -9.54
C THR A 311 7.62 5.12 -10.34
N VAL A 312 7.85 5.68 -11.54
CA VAL A 312 6.82 6.33 -12.36
C VAL A 312 5.71 5.38 -12.83
N ASP A 313 6.03 4.10 -13.00
CA ASP A 313 5.06 3.08 -13.42
C ASP A 313 4.05 2.71 -12.33
N GLN A 314 4.27 3.16 -11.08
CA GLN A 314 3.32 3.02 -9.98
C GLN A 314 2.34 4.20 -9.89
N ASP A 315 2.65 5.34 -10.51
CA ASP A 315 1.78 6.51 -10.53
C ASP A 315 0.79 6.46 -11.72
N ASN A 316 -0.43 6.92 -11.49
CA ASN A 316 -1.47 7.08 -12.52
C ASN A 316 -1.55 8.52 -13.06
N GLY A 317 -0.74 9.44 -12.55
CA GLY A 317 -0.60 10.81 -13.04
C GLY A 317 -0.79 11.87 -11.94
N VAL A 318 -1.42 11.54 -10.82
CA VAL A 318 -1.76 12.54 -9.80
C VAL A 318 -0.54 12.97 -8.99
N LEU A 319 0.41 12.08 -8.71
CA LEU A 319 1.63 12.48 -8.00
C LEU A 319 2.54 13.31 -8.92
N VAL A 320 2.68 12.95 -10.20
CA VAL A 320 3.44 13.78 -11.15
C VAL A 320 2.79 15.14 -11.40
N ASN A 321 1.45 15.24 -11.41
CA ASN A 321 0.76 16.53 -11.48
C ASN A 321 1.08 17.38 -10.25
N ALA A 322 0.98 16.80 -9.05
CA ALA A 322 1.33 17.49 -7.80
C ALA A 322 2.78 17.99 -7.79
N ALA A 323 3.71 17.15 -8.26
CA ALA A 323 5.12 17.53 -8.39
C ALA A 323 5.31 18.72 -9.35
N ARG A 324 4.59 18.74 -10.48
CA ARG A 324 4.65 19.81 -11.48
C ARG A 324 4.09 21.13 -10.93
N GLU A 325 2.93 21.07 -10.28
CA GLU A 325 2.31 22.26 -9.68
C GLU A 325 3.15 22.82 -8.53
N GLY A 326 3.68 21.96 -7.66
CA GLY A 326 4.57 22.38 -6.58
C GLY A 326 5.87 23.02 -7.08
N LEU A 327 6.42 22.52 -8.20
CA LEU A 327 7.56 23.15 -8.87
C LEU A 327 7.21 24.48 -9.58
N GLY A 328 5.93 24.88 -9.60
CA GLY A 328 5.46 26.13 -10.19
C GLY A 328 5.32 26.10 -11.72
N TYR A 329 5.17 24.92 -12.33
CA TYR A 329 4.89 24.83 -13.77
C TYR A 329 3.46 25.30 -14.08
N GLU A 330 3.28 26.03 -15.18
CA GLU A 330 1.96 26.38 -15.69
C GLU A 330 1.28 25.17 -16.35
N ILE A 331 -0.01 25.00 -16.08
CA ILE A 331 -0.82 23.94 -16.67
C ILE A 331 -1.14 24.30 -18.12
N GLU A 332 -0.59 23.55 -19.08
CA GLU A 332 -0.92 23.70 -20.50
C GLU A 332 -2.21 22.95 -20.88
N SER A 333 -2.43 21.78 -20.27
CA SER A 333 -3.60 20.92 -20.50
C SER A 333 -4.04 20.28 -19.20
N GLU A 334 -5.24 20.64 -18.75
CA GLU A 334 -5.86 20.07 -17.55
C GLU A 334 -6.62 18.79 -17.90
N VAL A 335 -6.26 17.68 -17.24
CA VAL A 335 -6.99 16.39 -17.33
C VAL A 335 -7.87 16.19 -16.09
N ILE A 336 -7.43 16.73 -14.95
CA ILE A 336 -8.10 16.65 -13.65
C ILE A 336 -7.76 17.91 -12.85
N ASP A 337 -8.73 18.44 -12.11
CA ASP A 337 -8.50 19.50 -11.13
C ASP A 337 -7.83 18.88 -9.90
N MET A 338 -6.59 19.29 -9.64
CA MET A 338 -5.78 18.75 -8.54
C MET A 338 -6.07 19.44 -7.21
N GLU A 339 -6.71 20.61 -7.19
CA GLU A 339 -6.90 21.39 -5.97
C GLU A 339 -7.62 20.60 -4.86
N PRO A 340 -8.70 19.83 -5.14
CA PRO A 340 -9.33 19.01 -4.12
C PRO A 340 -8.45 17.90 -3.54
N PHE A 341 -7.35 17.54 -4.21
CA PHE A 341 -6.45 16.47 -3.76
C PHE A 341 -5.34 16.96 -2.82
N TYR A 342 -5.20 18.28 -2.65
CA TYR A 342 -4.26 18.90 -1.70
C TYR A 342 -4.90 19.15 -0.33
N PHE A 343 -5.57 18.13 0.22
CA PHE A 343 -6.20 18.21 1.53
C PHE A 343 -5.29 17.64 2.62
N GLU A 344 -5.48 18.12 3.84
CA GLU A 344 -4.87 17.55 5.03
C GLU A 344 -5.81 16.53 5.69
N GLY A 345 -5.24 15.52 6.33
CA GLY A 345 -5.96 14.51 7.08
C GLY A 345 -6.43 14.97 8.47
N ILE A 346 -6.82 14.01 9.28
CA ILE A 346 -7.17 14.21 10.69
C ILE A 346 -5.94 14.69 11.48
N ASN A 347 -6.18 15.38 12.61
CA ASN A 347 -5.20 15.92 13.57
C ASN A 347 -4.39 17.12 13.08
N VAL A 348 -4.92 17.81 12.08
CA VAL A 348 -4.61 19.23 11.87
C VAL A 348 -5.52 20.03 12.77
N GLU A 349 -4.97 20.62 13.83
CA GLU A 349 -5.61 21.80 14.43
C GLU A 349 -5.62 22.84 13.30
N LYS A 350 -6.81 23.20 12.81
CA LYS A 350 -6.93 24.43 12.04
C LYS A 350 -6.50 25.53 13.01
N ASP A 351 -5.44 26.24 12.68
CA ASP A 351 -5.11 27.52 13.31
C ASP A 351 -6.29 28.48 13.06
N GLU A 352 -7.33 28.37 13.89
CA GLU A 352 -8.32 29.42 14.07
C GLU A 352 -7.73 30.42 15.08
N ASP A 353 -6.76 31.19 14.59
CA ASP A 353 -6.51 32.54 15.09
C ASP A 353 -7.75 33.42 14.77
N GLU A 354 -8.88 33.17 15.44
CA GLU A 354 -9.84 34.19 15.91
C GLU A 354 -10.51 33.72 17.22
N GLU A 355 -9.88 34.14 18.33
CA GLU A 355 -10.45 34.42 19.65
C GLU A 355 -11.16 33.31 20.47
N ASP A 356 -10.39 32.78 21.44
CA ASP A 356 -10.74 32.58 22.86
C ASP A 356 -12.11 31.95 23.16
N LYS A 357 -12.12 30.64 23.43
CA LYS A 357 -13.02 30.00 24.40
C LYS A 357 -12.51 28.64 24.86
N THR A 358 -12.62 28.42 26.16
CA THR A 358 -12.43 27.15 26.89
C THR A 358 -12.86 25.93 26.08
N VAL A 359 -11.90 25.02 25.81
CA VAL A 359 -12.14 23.72 25.16
C VAL A 359 -13.11 22.92 26.02
N VAL A 360 -14.32 22.74 25.52
CA VAL A 360 -15.25 21.71 26.00
C VAL A 360 -14.90 20.46 25.21
N VAL A 361 -14.48 19.40 25.91
CA VAL A 361 -14.16 18.11 25.30
C VAL A 361 -15.48 17.46 24.89
N ASN A 362 -15.64 17.17 23.59
CA ASN A 362 -16.78 16.43 23.06
C ASN A 362 -16.68 14.93 23.41
N HIS A 363 -17.80 14.31 23.73
CA HIS A 363 -17.92 12.91 24.10
C HIS A 363 -18.96 12.25 23.18
N ALA A 364 -18.53 11.23 22.43
CA ALA A 364 -19.42 10.50 21.53
C ALA A 364 -20.78 10.10 22.18
N PRO A 365 -21.89 10.25 21.45
CA PRO A 365 -23.21 9.93 21.97
C PRO A 365 -23.40 8.42 22.17
N LYS A 366 -24.34 8.05 23.04
CA LYS A 366 -24.74 6.66 23.31
C LYS A 366 -26.11 6.40 22.70
N ALA A 367 -26.16 5.56 21.68
CA ALA A 367 -27.42 5.13 21.07
C ALA A 367 -28.18 4.16 21.99
N ALA A 368 -29.50 4.30 22.03
CA ALA A 368 -30.42 3.37 22.67
C ALA A 368 -31.65 3.14 21.80
N ILE A 369 -32.16 1.90 21.77
CA ILE A 369 -33.36 1.52 21.02
C ILE A 369 -34.43 1.05 22.01
N GLU A 370 -35.61 1.67 21.95
CA GLU A 370 -36.80 1.26 22.69
C GLU A 370 -37.90 0.78 21.73
N LEU A 371 -38.51 -0.37 22.06
CA LEU A 371 -39.67 -0.90 21.32
C LEU A 371 -40.97 -0.31 21.89
N LEU A 372 -41.76 0.32 21.03
CA LEU A 372 -43.10 0.82 21.34
C LEU A 372 -44.14 0.06 20.49
N VAL A 373 -45.14 -0.51 21.15
CA VAL A 373 -46.23 -1.23 20.48
C VAL A 373 -47.41 -0.27 20.30
N VAL A 374 -47.75 0.03 19.04
CA VAL A 374 -48.93 0.82 18.70
C VAL A 374 -50.05 -0.15 18.35
N GLY A 375 -51.25 0.03 18.92
CA GLY A 375 -52.35 -0.94 18.82
C GLY A 375 -52.58 -1.49 17.39
N GLY A 376 -52.68 -2.81 17.27
CA GLY A 376 -52.70 -3.53 15.98
C GLY A 376 -51.34 -4.16 15.64
N SER A 377 -51.04 -4.33 14.36
CA SER A 377 -49.78 -4.89 13.84
C SER A 377 -48.68 -3.84 13.61
N THR A 378 -48.83 -2.64 14.18
CA THR A 378 -47.91 -1.52 13.96
C THR A 378 -46.89 -1.43 15.09
N VAL A 379 -45.61 -1.34 14.72
CA VAL A 379 -44.48 -1.25 15.63
C VAL A 379 -43.78 0.10 15.44
N GLN A 380 -43.35 0.69 16.55
CA GLN A 380 -42.44 1.82 16.56
C GLN A 380 -41.13 1.42 17.24
N LEU A 381 -40.01 1.81 16.65
CA LEU A 381 -38.70 1.76 17.31
C LEU A 381 -38.26 3.20 17.56
N SER A 382 -38.02 3.52 18.83
CA SER A 382 -37.63 4.85 19.29
C SER A 382 -36.15 4.87 19.61
N GLY A 383 -35.43 5.82 19.01
CA GLY A 383 -34.07 6.19 19.33
C GLY A 383 -33.99 7.27 20.40
N ALA A 384 -35.13 7.81 20.86
CA ALA A 384 -35.19 8.97 21.75
C ALA A 384 -34.58 8.74 23.14
N GLY A 385 -34.31 7.49 23.52
CA GLY A 385 -33.55 7.15 24.73
C GLY A 385 -32.03 7.32 24.57
N SER A 386 -31.55 7.70 23.39
CA SER A 386 -30.13 8.00 23.15
C SER A 386 -29.73 9.28 23.86
N SER A 387 -28.49 9.33 24.33
CA SER A 387 -28.01 10.43 25.17
C SER A 387 -26.59 10.83 24.80
N ASP A 388 -26.30 12.11 24.97
CA ASP A 388 -24.98 12.70 24.85
C ASP A 388 -24.50 13.20 26.22
N GLU A 389 -23.21 13.05 26.54
CA GLU A 389 -22.68 13.48 27.85
C GLU A 389 -22.51 15.00 27.93
N ASP A 390 -22.31 15.67 26.80
CA ASP A 390 -22.19 17.13 26.68
C ASP A 390 -23.55 17.81 26.46
N GLY A 391 -24.57 17.01 26.12
CA GLY A 391 -25.95 17.44 25.96
C GLY A 391 -26.26 17.94 24.55
N ASP A 392 -25.45 17.54 23.58
CA ASP A 392 -25.57 17.95 22.19
C ASP A 392 -26.81 17.36 21.51
N ALA A 393 -27.30 18.06 20.48
CA ALA A 393 -28.46 17.59 19.73
C ALA A 393 -28.10 16.37 18.88
N LEU A 394 -29.02 15.41 18.84
CA LEU A 394 -28.78 14.11 18.24
C LEU A 394 -29.47 13.97 16.89
N THR A 395 -28.73 13.43 15.92
CA THR A 395 -29.26 12.98 14.62
C THR A 395 -29.25 11.46 14.54
N TYR A 396 -30.24 10.88 13.88
CA TYR A 396 -30.48 9.43 13.90
C TYR A 396 -30.27 8.82 12.51
N SER A 397 -29.82 7.57 12.46
CA SER A 397 -29.71 6.80 11.23
C SER A 397 -30.04 5.33 11.48
N TRP A 398 -31.17 4.89 10.95
CA TRP A 398 -31.68 3.53 11.11
C TRP A 398 -31.28 2.60 9.96
N GLY A 399 -30.67 1.47 10.28
CA GLY A 399 -30.61 0.30 9.42
C GLY A 399 -31.89 -0.51 9.56
N VAL A 400 -32.60 -0.69 8.45
CA VAL A 400 -33.92 -1.34 8.39
C VAL A 400 -33.84 -2.50 7.40
N PRO A 401 -34.38 -3.69 7.72
CA PRO A 401 -34.43 -4.83 6.79
C PRO A 401 -35.10 -4.48 5.46
N THR A 402 -34.72 -5.19 4.40
CA THR A 402 -35.24 -4.98 3.05
C THR A 402 -36.75 -5.20 2.93
N GLU A 403 -37.35 -5.98 3.82
CA GLU A 403 -38.79 -6.29 3.81
C GLU A 403 -39.63 -5.25 4.58
N ILE A 404 -39.00 -4.23 5.17
CA ILE A 404 -39.66 -3.24 6.03
C ILE A 404 -39.51 -1.84 5.44
N ASP A 405 -40.66 -1.24 5.10
CA ASP A 405 -40.74 0.14 4.66
C ASP A 405 -40.97 1.08 5.85
N VAL A 406 -40.14 2.12 5.94
CA VAL A 406 -40.28 3.23 6.88
C VAL A 406 -40.25 4.56 6.13
N ALA A 407 -40.99 5.55 6.62
CA ALA A 407 -41.13 6.84 5.95
C ALA A 407 -39.83 7.66 5.93
N ASP A 408 -39.06 7.62 7.02
CA ASP A 408 -37.82 8.37 7.18
C ASP A 408 -36.86 7.60 8.09
N LYS A 409 -35.72 7.18 7.54
CA LYS A 409 -34.68 6.44 8.28
C LYS A 409 -33.84 7.36 9.18
N THR A 410 -34.10 8.66 9.18
CA THR A 410 -33.39 9.67 9.98
C THR A 410 -34.23 10.22 11.14
N ALA A 411 -35.50 9.81 11.24
CA ALA A 411 -36.36 10.19 12.35
C ALA A 411 -35.92 9.56 13.67
N SER A 412 -36.13 10.29 14.78
CA SER A 412 -35.90 9.77 16.14
C SER A 412 -36.80 8.58 16.51
N VAL A 413 -37.92 8.42 15.80
CA VAL A 413 -38.81 7.26 15.90
C VAL A 413 -39.16 6.80 14.50
N ILE A 414 -38.89 5.53 14.20
CA ILE A 414 -39.37 4.88 12.97
C ILE A 414 -40.63 4.07 13.27
N GLN A 415 -41.57 4.06 12.32
CA GLN A 415 -42.81 3.31 12.42
C GLN A 415 -42.98 2.42 11.19
N PHE A 416 -43.40 1.17 11.41
CA PHE A 416 -43.71 0.24 10.34
C PHE A 416 -44.82 -0.74 10.76
N THR A 417 -45.40 -1.43 9.79
CA THR A 417 -46.34 -2.54 10.05
C THR A 417 -45.58 -3.84 9.92
N THR A 418 -45.77 -4.77 10.87
CA THR A 418 -45.12 -6.09 10.78
C THR A 418 -45.65 -6.85 9.57
N PRO A 419 -44.80 -7.48 8.76
CA PRO A 419 -45.24 -8.26 7.61
C PRO A 419 -46.06 -9.48 8.06
N GLU A 420 -46.98 -9.93 7.22
CA GLU A 420 -47.58 -11.25 7.40
C GLU A 420 -46.53 -12.34 7.14
N VAL A 421 -46.44 -13.32 8.03
CA VAL A 421 -45.46 -14.40 7.96
C VAL A 421 -46.16 -15.74 8.09
N SER A 422 -45.70 -16.74 7.33
CA SER A 422 -46.20 -18.13 7.37
C SER A 422 -45.44 -19.01 8.37
N ALA A 423 -44.30 -18.52 8.88
CA ALA A 423 -43.49 -19.13 9.93
C ALA A 423 -42.86 -18.04 10.80
N LYS A 424 -42.23 -18.42 11.92
CA LYS A 424 -41.50 -17.49 12.79
C LYS A 424 -40.36 -16.81 12.01
N THR A 425 -40.35 -15.48 11.95
CA THR A 425 -39.37 -14.69 11.18
C THR A 425 -38.69 -13.66 12.08
N THR A 426 -37.38 -13.49 11.89
CA THR A 426 -36.57 -12.53 12.66
C THR A 426 -36.17 -11.35 11.78
N LEU A 427 -36.39 -10.13 12.27
CA LEU A 427 -36.07 -8.87 11.62
C LEU A 427 -35.00 -8.13 12.45
N GLN A 428 -33.93 -7.67 11.81
CA GLN A 428 -32.80 -7.01 12.47
C GLN A 428 -32.72 -5.53 12.10
N PHE A 429 -32.78 -4.67 13.11
CA PHE A 429 -32.67 -3.23 12.97
C PHE A 429 -31.36 -2.75 13.59
N THR A 430 -30.78 -1.69 13.04
CA THR A 430 -29.63 -1.02 13.65
C THR A 430 -29.87 0.48 13.81
N LEU A 431 -29.21 1.09 14.78
CA LEU A 431 -29.24 2.53 15.01
C LEU A 431 -27.82 3.07 15.21
N PHE A 432 -27.51 4.15 14.50
CA PHE A 432 -26.43 5.08 14.81
C PHE A 432 -27.02 6.43 15.20
N VAL A 433 -26.37 7.10 16.16
CA VAL A 433 -26.67 8.46 16.53
C VAL A 433 -25.41 9.31 16.38
N ARG A 434 -25.54 10.55 15.92
CA ARG A 434 -24.45 11.53 15.88
C ARG A 434 -24.83 12.78 16.65
N ASP A 435 -23.84 13.39 17.29
CA ASP A 435 -23.96 14.72 17.90
C ASP A 435 -23.88 15.83 16.84
N GLU A 436 -23.89 17.11 17.28
CA GLU A 436 -23.79 18.28 16.39
C GLU A 436 -22.42 18.40 15.70
N GLN A 437 -21.40 17.76 16.27
CA GLN A 437 -20.00 17.72 15.82
C GLN A 437 -19.75 16.55 14.85
N GLY A 438 -20.74 15.67 14.67
CA GLY A 438 -20.73 14.55 13.73
C GLY A 438 -20.13 13.26 14.27
N GLU A 439 -19.77 13.19 15.55
CA GLU A 439 -19.17 12.01 16.18
C GLU A 439 -20.21 10.89 16.32
N PRO A 440 -19.94 9.67 15.81
CA PRO A 440 -20.92 8.60 15.84
C PRO A 440 -20.92 7.81 17.15
N SER A 441 -22.11 7.40 17.59
CA SER A 441 -22.27 6.38 18.61
C SER A 441 -21.73 5.01 18.16
N SER A 442 -21.45 4.13 19.11
CA SER A 442 -21.42 2.69 18.82
C SER A 442 -22.76 2.24 18.19
N GLN A 443 -22.69 1.29 17.25
CA GLN A 443 -23.89 0.78 16.58
C GLN A 443 -24.74 -0.03 17.55
N GLN A 444 -26.02 0.33 17.71
CA GLN A 444 -26.97 -0.54 18.41
C GLN A 444 -27.76 -1.42 17.47
N ARG A 445 -28.07 -2.63 17.96
CA ARG A 445 -28.82 -3.65 17.24
C ARG A 445 -30.07 -4.02 18.00
N PHE A 446 -31.20 -4.10 17.30
CA PHE A 446 -32.47 -4.55 17.84
C PHE A 446 -33.04 -5.68 16.99
N VAL A 447 -33.51 -6.75 17.62
CA VAL A 447 -34.02 -7.94 16.94
C VAL A 447 -35.49 -8.12 17.27
N LEU A 448 -36.34 -8.02 16.25
CA LEU A 448 -37.78 -8.24 16.37
C LEU A 448 -38.14 -9.63 15.81
N THR A 449 -38.98 -10.38 16.52
CA THR A 449 -39.51 -11.68 16.05
C THR A 449 -40.99 -11.55 15.73
N VAL A 450 -41.38 -11.90 14.50
CA VAL A 450 -42.77 -11.93 14.04
C VAL A 450 -43.26 -13.37 13.92
N VAL A 451 -44.51 -13.64 14.31
CA VAL A 451 -45.13 -14.98 14.27
C VAL A 451 -46.43 -14.95 13.47
N PRO A 452 -46.86 -16.10 12.88
CA PRO A 452 -48.11 -16.18 12.13
C PRO A 452 -49.34 -15.86 13.00
N ALA A 453 -50.35 -15.21 12.41
CA ALA A 453 -51.63 -14.98 13.09
C ALA A 453 -52.33 -16.33 13.36
N ALA A 454 -52.74 -16.55 14.61
CA ALA A 454 -53.48 -17.76 14.99
C ALA A 454 -54.89 -17.72 14.37
N SER A 455 -55.23 -18.73 13.55
CA SER A 455 -56.62 -18.96 13.13
C SER A 455 -57.46 -19.35 14.36
N GLU A 456 -58.63 -18.76 14.51
CA GLU A 456 -59.57 -19.04 15.61
C GLU A 456 -59.90 -20.53 15.74
N ILE A 457 -60.04 -20.95 17.00
CA ILE A 457 -60.21 -22.33 17.48
C ILE A 457 -61.65 -22.82 17.22
N GLN A 458 -61.80 -24.05 16.71
CA GLN A 458 -63.04 -24.84 16.80
C GLN A 458 -62.71 -26.20 17.47
N PRO A 459 -63.53 -26.72 18.43
CA PRO A 459 -63.14 -27.84 19.27
C PRO A 459 -63.29 -29.20 18.57
N GLU A 460 -62.42 -30.14 18.98
CA GLU A 460 -62.37 -31.55 18.57
C GLU A 460 -63.67 -32.35 18.80
N PRO A 461 -63.75 -33.54 18.17
CA PRO A 461 -63.90 -34.75 18.97
C PRO A 461 -62.84 -35.83 18.66
N ALA A 462 -62.08 -36.16 19.71
CA ALA A 462 -61.84 -37.45 20.35
C ALA A 462 -61.79 -38.77 19.54
N ASP A 463 -60.80 -39.58 19.98
CA ASP A 463 -60.64 -41.05 19.92
C ASP A 463 -60.02 -41.59 18.61
N GLU A 464 -59.02 -42.48 18.59
CA GLU A 464 -58.47 -43.40 19.60
C GLU A 464 -57.04 -43.82 19.18
N GLU A 465 -56.28 -44.34 20.14
CA GLU A 465 -54.89 -44.80 20.09
C GLU A 465 -54.54 -45.75 18.93
N ASP A 466 -53.33 -45.62 18.35
CA ASP A 466 -52.37 -46.73 18.40
C ASP A 466 -50.92 -46.28 18.16
N VAL A 467 -50.05 -47.14 18.64
CA VAL A 467 -48.63 -47.08 18.96
C VAL A 467 -47.69 -46.82 17.75
N THR A 468 -46.57 -46.16 18.07
CA THR A 468 -45.26 -46.01 17.37
C THR A 468 -45.11 -45.04 16.20
N PRO A 469 -44.03 -44.23 16.27
CA PRO A 469 -43.13 -44.10 15.13
C PRO A 469 -41.69 -44.50 15.49
N GLU A 470 -41.11 -45.23 14.54
CA GLU A 470 -39.74 -45.70 14.46
C GLU A 470 -38.73 -44.54 14.63
N GLU A 471 -37.79 -44.72 15.55
CA GLU A 471 -36.46 -44.14 15.40
C GLU A 471 -35.74 -44.96 14.32
N ASP A 472 -35.79 -44.52 13.06
CA ASP A 472 -34.74 -44.88 12.12
C ASP A 472 -33.58 -43.91 12.30
N ASN A 473 -32.78 -44.27 13.29
CA ASN A 473 -31.39 -43.89 13.41
C ASN A 473 -30.64 -44.58 12.26
N VAL A 474 -30.55 -43.92 11.10
CA VAL A 474 -29.65 -44.33 10.02
C VAL A 474 -28.69 -43.19 9.74
N THR A 475 -27.56 -43.25 10.44
CA THR A 475 -26.26 -42.81 9.93
C THR A 475 -26.10 -43.16 8.44
N PRO A 476 -25.83 -42.19 7.56
CA PRO A 476 -25.12 -42.45 6.33
C PRO A 476 -23.62 -42.47 6.66
N SER A 477 -23.14 -43.71 6.80
CA SER A 477 -21.80 -44.23 6.51
C SER A 477 -20.61 -43.33 6.79
N GLU A 478 -19.81 -43.78 7.77
CA GLU A 478 -18.36 -43.69 7.74
C GLU A 478 -17.83 -43.96 6.32
N ASP A 479 -16.84 -43.17 5.93
CA ASP A 479 -15.99 -43.37 4.76
C ASP A 479 -15.48 -44.81 4.68
N ASP A 480 -16.12 -45.64 3.85
CA ASP A 480 -15.42 -46.75 3.22
C ASP A 480 -14.63 -46.16 2.03
N THR A 481 -13.48 -45.57 2.34
CA THR A 481 -12.40 -45.50 1.36
C THR A 481 -11.63 -46.81 1.47
N PRO A 482 -11.47 -47.59 0.39
CA PRO A 482 -10.68 -48.81 0.45
C PRO A 482 -9.25 -48.45 0.89
N ALA A 483 -8.79 -49.07 1.97
CA ALA A 483 -7.37 -49.16 2.26
C ALA A 483 -6.72 -50.01 1.16
N ASP A 484 -6.36 -49.36 0.06
CA ASP A 484 -5.58 -49.99 -0.99
C ASP A 484 -4.10 -49.90 -0.58
N GLU A 485 -3.58 -50.96 0.03
CA GLU A 485 -2.19 -51.06 0.51
C GLU A 485 -1.13 -50.96 -0.61
N ASN A 486 -1.52 -50.67 -1.86
CA ASN A 486 -0.65 -50.63 -3.04
C ASN A 486 -0.66 -49.27 -3.78
N THR A 487 -0.80 -48.15 -3.07
CA THR A 487 -0.67 -46.83 -3.71
C THR A 487 0.81 -46.48 -3.97
N PRO A 488 1.15 -45.90 -5.14
CA PRO A 488 2.52 -45.58 -5.51
C PRO A 488 3.09 -44.36 -4.75
N ASN A 489 2.23 -43.55 -4.13
CA ASN A 489 2.58 -42.37 -3.35
C ASN A 489 1.74 -42.33 -2.06
N PRO A 490 2.18 -41.61 -1.00
CA PRO A 490 1.41 -41.46 0.23
C PRO A 490 -0.04 -41.00 -0.03
N LEU A 491 -0.99 -41.51 0.76
CA LEU A 491 -2.37 -41.03 0.69
C LEU A 491 -2.46 -39.55 1.11
N TRP A 492 -3.34 -38.80 0.45
CA TRP A 492 -3.65 -37.43 0.85
C TRP A 492 -4.32 -37.41 2.23
N ASP A 493 -3.90 -36.47 3.07
CA ASP A 493 -4.42 -36.25 4.42
C ASP A 493 -4.77 -34.77 4.60
N LYS A 494 -5.99 -34.50 5.09
CA LYS A 494 -6.54 -33.14 5.20
C LYS A 494 -5.77 -32.25 6.19
N ASP A 495 -5.16 -32.84 7.20
CA ASP A 495 -4.47 -32.14 8.28
C ASP A 495 -2.97 -31.97 7.97
N THR A 496 -2.47 -32.63 6.93
CA THR A 496 -1.09 -32.53 6.46
C THR A 496 -0.88 -31.31 5.56
N VAL A 497 0.24 -30.61 5.78
CA VAL A 497 0.68 -29.48 4.93
C VAL A 497 1.55 -30.00 3.79
N TYR A 498 1.18 -29.67 2.56
CA TYR A 498 1.93 -29.97 1.33
C TYR A 498 2.52 -28.68 0.74
N GLY A 499 3.65 -28.76 0.03
CA GLY A 499 4.28 -27.59 -0.60
C GLY A 499 4.85 -26.57 0.40
N ALA A 500 5.19 -27.00 1.63
CA ALA A 500 5.74 -26.14 2.67
C ALA A 500 7.19 -25.66 2.40
N SER A 501 7.95 -26.42 1.60
CA SER A 501 9.32 -26.07 1.22
C SER A 501 9.39 -25.79 -0.27
N TRP A 502 9.87 -24.59 -0.63
CA TRP A 502 9.94 -24.16 -2.03
C TRP A 502 10.91 -25.07 -2.82
N GLY A 503 10.39 -25.77 -3.84
CA GLY A 503 11.16 -26.67 -4.70
C GLY A 503 10.94 -28.17 -4.44
N THR A 504 10.20 -28.56 -3.40
CA THR A 504 9.72 -29.93 -3.21
C THR A 504 8.21 -29.96 -3.44
N PHE A 505 7.78 -30.50 -4.57
CA PHE A 505 6.36 -30.65 -4.89
C PHE A 505 5.95 -32.11 -4.69
N GLU A 506 5.45 -32.42 -3.49
CA GLU A 506 5.02 -33.75 -3.11
C GLU A 506 3.92 -34.28 -4.04
N ILE A 507 3.93 -35.60 -4.25
CA ILE A 507 2.89 -36.33 -4.97
C ILE A 507 2.12 -37.16 -3.94
N VAL A 508 0.79 -37.12 -4.02
CA VAL A 508 -0.11 -37.92 -3.18
C VAL A 508 -1.05 -38.76 -4.03
N SER A 509 -1.50 -39.87 -3.45
CA SER A 509 -2.53 -40.73 -4.04
C SER A 509 -3.89 -40.41 -3.43
N TRP A 510 -4.92 -40.21 -4.27
CA TRP A 510 -6.29 -39.99 -3.81
C TRP A 510 -7.28 -40.57 -4.82
N LYS A 511 -8.19 -41.44 -4.37
CA LYS A 511 -9.23 -42.09 -5.19
C LYS A 511 -8.72 -42.69 -6.53
N GLY A 512 -7.59 -43.39 -6.49
CA GLY A 512 -7.03 -44.07 -7.66
C GLY A 512 -6.25 -43.17 -8.63
N HIS A 513 -5.97 -41.91 -8.27
CA HIS A 513 -5.20 -40.95 -9.06
C HIS A 513 -4.02 -40.37 -8.26
N ASN A 514 -2.98 -39.98 -8.99
CA ASN A 514 -1.84 -39.26 -8.41
C ASN A 514 -2.00 -37.76 -8.63
N TYR A 515 -1.72 -36.98 -7.59
CA TYR A 515 -1.79 -35.52 -7.65
C TYR A 515 -0.49 -34.90 -7.17
N GLN A 516 0.04 -33.93 -7.92
CA GLN A 516 1.19 -33.13 -7.50
C GLN A 516 0.74 -31.77 -6.99
N VAL A 517 1.20 -31.41 -5.80
CA VAL A 517 0.94 -30.09 -5.23
C VAL A 517 1.67 -29.01 -6.04
N LYS A 518 1.02 -27.88 -6.33
CA LYS A 518 1.58 -26.75 -7.09
C LYS A 518 2.18 -25.67 -6.19
N TRP A 519 1.66 -25.51 -4.98
CA TRP A 519 2.04 -24.53 -3.96
C TRP A 519 1.50 -24.96 -2.60
N TRP A 520 1.82 -24.24 -1.53
CA TRP A 520 1.37 -24.55 -0.17
C TRP A 520 -0.13 -24.91 -0.11
N SER A 521 -0.47 -26.05 0.49
CA SER A 521 -1.84 -26.57 0.56
C SER A 521 -2.06 -27.38 1.84
N GLN A 522 -3.14 -27.11 2.56
CA GLN A 522 -3.64 -27.91 3.68
C GLN A 522 -5.16 -27.93 3.62
N GLY A 523 -5.78 -29.10 3.79
CA GLY A 523 -7.25 -29.25 3.73
C GLY A 523 -7.86 -29.23 2.33
N ASP A 524 -7.19 -28.70 1.30
CA ASP A 524 -7.69 -28.73 -0.08
C ASP A 524 -7.64 -30.13 -0.68
N GLN A 525 -8.81 -30.75 -0.84
CA GLN A 525 -8.96 -32.11 -1.41
C GLN A 525 -8.52 -32.15 -2.90
N PRO A 526 -7.67 -33.11 -3.33
CA PRO A 526 -7.02 -33.05 -4.64
C PRO A 526 -7.94 -33.10 -5.87
N ASP A 527 -8.96 -33.96 -5.88
CA ASP A 527 -9.91 -34.13 -7.00
C ASP A 527 -10.81 -32.90 -7.20
N LEU A 528 -11.08 -32.13 -6.14
CA LEU A 528 -11.89 -30.90 -6.21
C LEU A 528 -11.05 -29.66 -6.53
N ASN A 529 -9.73 -29.73 -6.32
CA ASN A 529 -8.81 -28.61 -6.41
C ASN A 529 -7.69 -28.83 -7.43
N CYS A 530 -7.95 -29.55 -8.52
CA CYS A 530 -6.96 -29.84 -9.56
C CYS A 530 -7.03 -28.94 -10.83
N GLY A 531 -7.98 -28.01 -10.86
CA GLY A 531 -8.20 -27.09 -11.99
C GLY A 531 -7.10 -26.03 -12.16
N ALA A 532 -7.27 -25.15 -13.16
CA ALA A 532 -6.27 -24.12 -13.52
C ALA A 532 -5.91 -23.15 -12.36
N GLY A 533 -6.79 -22.97 -11.38
CA GLY A 533 -6.54 -22.20 -10.16
C GLY A 533 -6.48 -23.03 -8.87
N GLY A 534 -6.55 -24.36 -8.97
CA GLY A 534 -6.53 -25.25 -7.80
C GLY A 534 -5.11 -25.68 -7.42
N ALA A 535 -4.91 -26.00 -6.14
CA ALA A 535 -3.63 -26.35 -5.53
C ALA A 535 -2.96 -27.62 -6.09
N TRP A 536 -3.71 -28.46 -6.80
CA TRP A 536 -3.25 -29.77 -7.27
C TRP A 536 -3.14 -29.84 -8.79
N THR A 537 -2.23 -30.69 -9.27
CA THR A 537 -2.15 -31.13 -10.67
C THR A 537 -2.48 -32.61 -10.72
N ASP A 538 -3.55 -32.99 -11.41
CA ASP A 538 -3.86 -34.40 -11.67
C ASP A 538 -2.81 -34.98 -12.64
N LEU A 539 -2.07 -35.98 -12.18
CA LEU A 539 -1.07 -36.72 -12.95
C LEU A 539 -1.66 -37.96 -13.64
N GLY A 540 -2.94 -38.26 -13.37
CA GLY A 540 -3.68 -39.38 -13.93
C GLY A 540 -3.83 -40.56 -12.96
N ALA A 541 -4.61 -41.55 -13.41
CA ALA A 541 -4.80 -42.80 -12.69
C ALA A 541 -3.50 -43.61 -12.59
N TYR A 542 -3.35 -44.36 -11.49
CA TYR A 542 -2.24 -45.32 -11.30
C TYR A 542 -2.68 -46.77 -11.37
#